data_AF-A0AAD4CKG2-F1
#
_entry.id   AF-A0AAD4CKG2-F1
#
_cell.length_a   1.000
_cell.length_b   1.000
_cell.length_c   1.000
_cell.angle_alpha   90.00
_cell.angle_beta   90.00
_cell.angle_gamma   90.00
#
_symmetry.space_group_name_H-M   'P 1'
#
loop_
_entity.id
_entity.type
_entity.pdbx_description
1 polymer ?
#
loop_
_entity_poly.entity_id
_entity_poly.type
_entity_poly.pdbx_seq_one_letter_code
_entity_poly.pdbx_strand_id
1 'polypeptide(L)'
;MAMDRIPGQDIYIGGIFALKNKAALNRANITHVLSALRLQPDEETFAPFQHHRIDVDDVDDENLLEHFPAAIKFIQSGLDSGGSVLVHCAMGKSRSATICIAYLLHQQPRALTPQSALEIIRQSRPLCEPNDGFMEQLSVYHEMGCPDDVTSHPVYNRWLYRREVEESVACGRAPVMKSVLFEDEQPQGTQESTDRTTEIKCRKCRRILATTPFITPHGPEKNSKSSTDCAHIFLHPLTWMRSSLFPNGASDEEEESPYGSRPEDAPLSGRLTCPNTVCGFNVGKFAWQGTQCSCGDWVVPAFSLAKARVDISDRVNLLRGAGGRLPQAAFGIRLPPGMRSNNVDETGNGRGNL
;
A
#
# COMPACT_ATOMS: atom_id res chain seq x y z
N MET A 1 -7.33 -36.02 -7.40
CA MET A 1 -7.95 -36.94 -6.41
C MET A 1 -8.79 -36.11 -5.45
N ALA A 2 -9.34 -36.69 -4.36
CA ALA A 2 -10.08 -35.89 -3.37
C ALA A 2 -9.16 -34.87 -2.64
N MET A 3 -7.90 -35.26 -2.46
CA MET A 3 -6.78 -34.42 -2.03
C MET A 3 -5.53 -34.81 -2.83
N ASP A 4 -4.64 -33.85 -3.05
CA ASP A 4 -3.40 -34.04 -3.80
C ASP A 4 -2.21 -33.46 -2.99
N ARG A 5 -1.05 -34.12 -3.00
CA ARG A 5 0.15 -33.69 -2.26
C ARG A 5 0.89 -32.62 -3.06
N ILE A 6 1.24 -31.51 -2.42
CA ILE A 6 2.06 -30.46 -3.03
C ILE A 6 3.48 -30.99 -3.24
N PRO A 7 4.10 -30.77 -4.42
CA PRO A 7 5.45 -31.25 -4.68
C PRO A 7 6.47 -30.77 -3.63
N GLY A 8 7.26 -31.70 -3.10
CA GLY A 8 8.33 -31.40 -2.14
C GLY A 8 7.88 -31.05 -0.73
N GLN A 9 6.58 -31.15 -0.41
CA GLN A 9 6.01 -30.80 0.90
C GLN A 9 5.10 -31.91 1.41
N ASP A 10 5.02 -32.10 2.72
CA ASP A 10 4.00 -32.96 3.37
C ASP A 10 2.70 -32.18 3.63
N ILE A 11 2.32 -31.39 2.63
CA ILE A 11 1.10 -30.59 2.59
C ILE A 11 0.19 -31.13 1.49
N TYR A 12 -1.07 -31.34 1.84
CA TYR A 12 -2.11 -31.81 0.95
C TYR A 12 -3.14 -30.71 0.75
N ILE A 13 -3.58 -30.53 -0.50
CA ILE A 13 -4.66 -29.62 -0.86
C ILE A 13 -5.88 -30.42 -1.30
N GLY A 14 -7.07 -30.04 -0.82
CA GLY A 14 -8.30 -30.78 -1.13
C GLY A 14 -9.58 -29.97 -1.01
N GLY A 15 -10.67 -30.56 -1.50
CA GLY A 15 -12.02 -30.06 -1.23
C GLY A 15 -12.62 -30.70 0.03
N ILE A 16 -13.82 -30.27 0.41
CA ILE A 16 -14.51 -30.74 1.63
C ILE A 16 -14.72 -32.25 1.65
N PHE A 17 -14.88 -32.87 0.48
CA PHE A 17 -15.04 -34.32 0.35
C PHE A 17 -13.77 -35.12 0.69
N ALA A 18 -12.59 -34.48 0.78
CA ALA A 18 -11.37 -35.13 1.25
C ALA A 18 -11.54 -35.68 2.67
N LEU A 19 -12.27 -34.95 3.53
CA LEU A 19 -12.52 -35.33 4.92
C LEU A 19 -13.31 -36.64 5.06
N LYS A 20 -14.11 -37.00 4.05
CA LYS A 20 -14.90 -38.25 4.07
C LYS A 20 -14.04 -39.50 3.84
N ASN A 21 -12.83 -39.34 3.31
CA ASN A 21 -11.97 -40.48 2.97
C ASN A 21 -10.93 -40.74 4.07
N LYS A 22 -11.38 -41.31 5.20
CA LYS A 22 -10.52 -41.64 6.35
C LYS A 22 -9.30 -42.51 5.97
N ALA A 23 -9.48 -43.43 5.04
CA ALA A 23 -8.38 -44.28 4.55
C ALA A 23 -7.30 -43.48 3.79
N ALA A 24 -7.69 -42.44 3.04
CA ALA A 24 -6.73 -41.56 2.38
C ALA A 24 -5.99 -40.68 3.41
N LEU A 25 -6.71 -40.10 4.37
CA LEU A 25 -6.11 -39.28 5.45
C LEU A 25 -5.07 -40.09 6.26
N ASN A 26 -5.43 -41.31 6.65
CA ASN A 26 -4.52 -42.20 7.39
C ASN A 26 -3.28 -42.59 6.57
N ARG A 27 -3.45 -42.93 5.29
CA ARG A 27 -2.31 -43.27 4.41
C ARG A 27 -1.36 -42.09 4.18
N ALA A 28 -1.89 -40.86 4.20
CA ALA A 28 -1.11 -39.64 4.07
C ALA A 28 -0.53 -39.15 5.41
N ASN A 29 -0.76 -39.85 6.52
CA ASN A 29 -0.35 -39.44 7.86
C ASN A 29 -0.82 -38.02 8.21
N ILE A 30 -2.06 -37.67 7.83
CA ILE A 30 -2.63 -36.35 8.16
C ILE A 30 -2.83 -36.27 9.68
N THR A 31 -2.22 -35.28 10.30
CA THR A 31 -2.35 -35.00 11.75
C THR A 31 -3.00 -33.65 12.01
N HIS A 32 -2.89 -32.72 11.05
CA HIS A 32 -3.40 -31.36 11.13
C HIS A 32 -4.31 -31.07 9.95
N VAL A 33 -5.42 -30.40 10.21
CA VAL A 33 -6.39 -29.97 9.20
C VAL A 33 -6.60 -28.47 9.31
N LEU A 34 -6.38 -27.75 8.22
CA LEU A 34 -6.73 -26.34 8.08
C LEU A 34 -7.96 -26.21 7.16
N SER A 35 -9.03 -25.64 7.71
CA SER A 35 -10.29 -25.40 7.01
C SER A 35 -10.44 -23.91 6.68
N ALA A 36 -10.40 -23.57 5.39
CA ALA A 36 -10.63 -22.21 4.88
C ALA A 36 -12.00 -22.12 4.19
N LEU A 37 -13.06 -22.11 5.00
CA LEU A 37 -14.46 -22.02 4.60
C LEU A 37 -15.33 -21.85 5.86
N ARG A 38 -16.44 -21.14 5.73
CA ARG A 38 -17.50 -21.16 6.75
C ARG A 38 -18.17 -22.54 6.77
N LEU A 39 -17.85 -23.35 7.78
CA LEU A 39 -18.42 -24.69 7.96
C LEU A 39 -18.89 -24.86 9.39
N GLN A 40 -20.10 -25.38 9.61
CA GLN A 40 -20.45 -25.91 10.94
C GLN A 40 -19.72 -27.24 11.13
N PRO A 41 -18.75 -27.34 12.06
CA PRO A 41 -17.97 -28.56 12.21
C PRO A 41 -18.86 -29.68 12.72
N ASP A 42 -18.74 -30.84 12.08
CA ASP A 42 -19.11 -32.10 12.70
C ASP A 42 -17.95 -32.52 13.60
N GLU A 43 -18.11 -32.38 14.92
CA GLU A 43 -17.03 -32.58 15.91
C GLU A 43 -16.35 -33.96 15.75
N GLU A 44 -17.10 -34.99 15.37
CA GLU A 44 -16.57 -36.35 15.15
C GLU A 44 -15.58 -36.43 13.98
N THR A 45 -15.78 -35.59 12.94
CA THR A 45 -14.92 -35.59 11.76
C THR A 45 -13.53 -35.02 12.08
N PHE A 46 -13.45 -34.04 12.99
CA PHE A 46 -12.21 -33.34 13.32
C PHE A 46 -11.53 -33.83 14.61
N ALA A 47 -12.22 -34.59 15.46
CA ALA A 47 -11.69 -35.15 16.71
C ALA A 47 -10.28 -35.81 16.63
N PRO A 48 -9.90 -36.54 15.56
CA PRO A 48 -8.58 -37.17 15.49
C PRO A 48 -7.45 -36.21 15.02
N PHE A 49 -7.76 -34.97 14.67
CA PHE A 49 -6.81 -34.01 14.11
C PHE A 49 -6.69 -32.75 14.97
N GLN A 50 -5.53 -32.10 14.93
CA GLN A 50 -5.48 -30.69 15.30
C GLN A 50 -6.17 -29.89 14.19
N HIS A 51 -7.10 -29.02 14.56
CA HIS A 51 -7.95 -28.30 13.62
C HIS A 51 -7.80 -26.80 13.76
N HIS A 52 -7.47 -26.13 12.65
CA HIS A 52 -7.50 -24.67 12.56
C HIS A 52 -8.53 -24.24 11.52
N ARG A 53 -9.38 -23.28 11.88
CA ARG A 53 -10.49 -22.83 11.06
C ARG A 53 -10.37 -21.35 10.78
N ILE A 54 -10.56 -21.01 9.51
CA ILE A 54 -10.61 -19.64 9.00
C ILE A 54 -11.96 -19.47 8.29
N ASP A 55 -12.78 -18.58 8.83
CA ASP A 55 -14.16 -18.35 8.38
C ASP A 55 -14.22 -17.33 7.25
N VAL A 56 -14.06 -17.82 6.02
CA VAL A 56 -13.97 -17.00 4.81
C VAL A 56 -14.79 -17.57 3.65
N ASP A 57 -15.41 -16.68 2.89
CA ASP A 57 -16.09 -17.00 1.64
C ASP A 57 -15.15 -16.88 0.42
N ASP A 58 -15.60 -17.39 -0.73
CA ASP A 58 -14.80 -17.45 -1.97
C ASP A 58 -15.08 -16.26 -2.90
N VAL A 59 -14.98 -15.07 -2.34
CA VAL A 59 -15.27 -13.80 -3.01
C VAL A 59 -14.01 -12.92 -2.98
N ASP A 60 -13.94 -11.97 -3.90
CA ASP A 60 -12.77 -11.11 -4.10
C ASP A 60 -12.61 -10.05 -2.99
N ASP A 61 -13.69 -9.72 -2.29
CA ASP A 61 -13.72 -8.79 -1.15
C ASP A 61 -13.43 -9.46 0.22
N GLU A 62 -13.23 -10.76 0.30
CA GLU A 62 -12.84 -11.41 1.56
C GLU A 62 -11.36 -11.14 1.90
N ASN A 63 -11.05 -10.79 3.16
CA ASN A 63 -9.69 -10.52 3.62
C ASN A 63 -9.05 -11.79 4.20
N LEU A 64 -8.36 -12.55 3.37
CA LEU A 64 -7.60 -13.73 3.79
C LEU A 64 -6.16 -13.39 4.24
N LEU A 65 -5.64 -12.24 3.81
CA LEU A 65 -4.27 -11.78 4.04
C LEU A 65 -3.94 -11.68 5.54
N GLU A 66 -4.86 -11.18 6.36
CA GLU A 66 -4.67 -11.09 7.81
C GLU A 66 -4.50 -12.46 8.50
N HIS A 67 -5.01 -13.52 7.89
CA HIS A 67 -4.96 -14.87 8.44
C HIS A 67 -3.70 -15.65 8.03
N PHE A 68 -2.91 -15.14 7.07
CA PHE A 68 -1.73 -15.85 6.58
C PHE A 68 -0.74 -16.21 7.70
N PRO A 69 -0.35 -15.31 8.63
CA PRO A 69 0.63 -15.67 9.65
C PRO A 69 0.16 -16.82 10.57
N ALA A 70 -1.11 -16.80 10.99
CA ALA A 70 -1.67 -17.86 11.84
C ALA A 70 -1.78 -19.19 11.08
N ALA A 71 -2.24 -19.14 9.81
CA ALA A 71 -2.34 -20.31 8.95
C ALA A 71 -0.97 -20.96 8.70
N ILE A 72 0.05 -20.15 8.41
CA ILE A 72 1.42 -20.60 8.15
C ILE A 72 2.02 -21.25 9.40
N LYS A 73 1.87 -20.61 10.58
CA LYS A 73 2.33 -21.18 11.85
C LYS A 73 1.66 -22.52 12.15
N PHE A 74 0.36 -22.63 11.88
CA PHE A 74 -0.36 -23.90 12.03
C PHE A 74 0.16 -24.98 11.08
N ILE A 75 0.37 -24.66 9.79
CA ILE A 75 0.95 -25.60 8.82
C ILE A 75 2.35 -26.04 9.28
N GLN A 76 3.19 -25.09 9.67
CA GLN A 76 4.56 -25.39 10.13
C GLN A 76 4.55 -26.31 11.36
N SER A 77 3.67 -26.06 12.33
CA SER A 77 3.56 -26.91 13.53
C SER A 77 3.18 -28.36 13.20
N GLY A 78 2.35 -28.57 12.19
CA GLY A 78 1.98 -29.90 11.74
C GLY A 78 3.14 -30.65 11.08
N LEU A 79 3.92 -29.95 10.26
CA LEU A 79 5.11 -30.51 9.62
C LEU A 79 6.22 -30.81 10.64
N ASP A 80 6.45 -29.90 11.59
CA ASP A 80 7.45 -30.06 12.66
C ASP A 80 7.14 -31.24 13.58
N SER A 81 5.86 -31.61 13.70
CA SER A 81 5.43 -32.80 14.46
C SER A 81 5.73 -34.14 13.74
N GLY A 82 6.29 -34.10 12.52
CA GLY A 82 6.52 -35.28 11.68
C GLY A 82 5.24 -35.81 11.02
N GLY A 83 4.16 -35.04 11.06
CA GLY A 83 2.89 -35.35 10.41
C GLY A 83 2.71 -34.58 9.10
N SER A 84 1.62 -34.88 8.41
CA SER A 84 1.19 -34.16 7.22
C SER A 84 0.03 -33.22 7.52
N VAL A 85 -0.10 -32.15 6.74
CA VAL A 85 -1.16 -31.14 6.90
C VAL A 85 -2.11 -31.19 5.71
N LEU A 86 -3.42 -31.25 5.97
CA LEU A 86 -4.45 -31.05 4.95
C LEU A 86 -4.97 -29.62 5.00
N VAL A 87 -4.77 -28.86 3.93
CA VAL A 87 -5.38 -27.53 3.73
C VAL A 87 -6.56 -27.69 2.77
N HIS A 88 -7.77 -27.39 3.22
CA HIS A 88 -8.97 -27.58 2.40
C HIS A 88 -9.92 -26.39 2.45
N CYS A 89 -10.70 -26.25 1.38
CA CYS A 89 -11.87 -25.38 1.31
C CYS A 89 -13.08 -26.19 0.82
N ALA A 90 -14.04 -25.57 0.13
CA ALA A 90 -15.14 -26.30 -0.48
C ALA A 90 -14.66 -27.19 -1.64
N MET A 91 -14.00 -26.60 -2.65
CA MET A 91 -13.58 -27.30 -3.88
C MET A 91 -12.09 -27.66 -3.91
N GLY A 92 -11.28 -27.11 -2.99
CA GLY A 92 -9.82 -27.22 -3.08
C GLY A 92 -9.25 -26.47 -4.27
N LYS A 93 -9.82 -25.30 -4.60
CA LYS A 93 -9.52 -24.54 -5.82
C LYS A 93 -8.91 -23.17 -5.54
N SER A 94 -9.61 -22.36 -4.74
CA SER A 94 -9.30 -20.95 -4.51
C SER A 94 -8.75 -20.72 -3.10
N ARG A 95 -9.58 -20.51 -2.07
CA ARG A 95 -9.15 -20.29 -0.66
C ARG A 95 -8.02 -21.19 -0.14
N SER A 96 -8.15 -22.50 -0.29
CA SER A 96 -7.11 -23.45 0.15
C SER A 96 -5.82 -23.32 -0.66
N ALA A 97 -5.94 -23.04 -1.97
CA ALA A 97 -4.78 -22.80 -2.82
C ALA A 97 -4.08 -21.49 -2.41
N THR A 98 -4.83 -20.43 -2.09
CA THR A 98 -4.29 -19.17 -1.59
C THR A 98 -3.44 -19.37 -0.35
N ILE A 99 -3.92 -20.12 0.64
CA ILE A 99 -3.17 -20.40 1.88
C ILE A 99 -1.90 -21.22 1.59
N CYS A 100 -2.00 -22.24 0.74
CA CYS A 100 -0.83 -23.02 0.33
C CYS A 100 0.20 -22.16 -0.41
N ILE A 101 -0.22 -21.23 -1.27
CA ILE A 101 0.67 -20.29 -1.95
C ILE A 101 1.34 -19.37 -0.93
N ALA A 102 0.58 -18.79 0.01
CA ALA A 102 1.11 -17.94 1.06
C ALA A 102 2.19 -18.66 1.90
N TYR A 103 1.97 -19.95 2.21
CA TYR A 103 2.97 -20.78 2.87
C TYR A 103 4.25 -20.94 2.02
N LEU A 104 4.12 -21.30 0.74
CA LEU A 104 5.28 -21.44 -0.15
C LEU A 104 6.07 -20.12 -0.28
N LEU A 105 5.37 -18.99 -0.42
CA LEU A 105 5.98 -17.66 -0.46
C LEU A 105 6.74 -17.35 0.82
N HIS A 106 6.15 -17.64 1.98
CA HIS A 106 6.78 -17.38 3.28
C HIS A 106 8.05 -18.23 3.49
N GLN A 107 8.09 -19.46 2.97
CA GLN A 107 9.30 -20.30 3.03
C GLN A 107 10.42 -19.78 2.12
N GLN A 108 10.08 -19.16 0.99
CA GLN A 108 11.05 -18.74 -0.03
C GLN A 108 10.73 -17.35 -0.62
N PRO A 109 10.69 -16.28 0.19
CA PRO A 109 10.13 -14.97 -0.20
C PRO A 109 10.94 -14.25 -1.29
N ARG A 110 12.17 -14.70 -1.57
CA ARG A 110 13.03 -14.14 -2.64
C ARG A 110 13.09 -15.00 -3.89
N ALA A 111 12.63 -16.25 -3.83
CA ALA A 111 12.76 -17.21 -4.94
C ALA A 111 11.42 -17.47 -5.65
N LEU A 112 10.30 -17.25 -4.98
CA LEU A 112 8.96 -17.50 -5.52
C LEU A 112 8.15 -16.23 -5.62
N THR A 113 7.49 -16.06 -6.76
CA THR A 113 6.37 -15.12 -6.94
C THR A 113 5.04 -15.84 -6.74
N PRO A 114 3.93 -15.12 -6.49
CA PRO A 114 2.59 -15.72 -6.38
C PRO A 114 2.24 -16.63 -7.57
N GLN A 115 2.59 -16.22 -8.79
CA GLN A 115 2.36 -16.98 -10.01
C GLN A 115 3.22 -18.26 -10.05
N SER A 116 4.51 -18.18 -9.74
CA SER A 116 5.36 -19.38 -9.73
C SER A 116 4.96 -20.39 -8.65
N ALA A 117 4.49 -19.90 -7.49
CA ALA A 117 4.00 -20.76 -6.42
C ALA A 117 2.68 -21.44 -6.79
N LEU A 118 1.79 -20.73 -7.49
CA LEU A 118 0.58 -21.32 -8.07
C LEU A 118 0.93 -22.42 -9.10
N GLU A 119 1.93 -22.20 -9.95
CA GLU A 119 2.41 -23.20 -10.92
C GLU A 119 2.91 -24.48 -10.24
N ILE A 120 3.63 -24.36 -9.12
CA ILE A 120 4.09 -25.53 -8.33
C ILE A 120 2.88 -26.35 -7.85
N ILE A 121 1.86 -25.72 -7.28
CA ILE A 121 0.67 -26.42 -6.81
C ILE A 121 -0.08 -27.08 -7.98
N ARG A 122 -0.18 -26.38 -9.13
CA ARG A 122 -0.84 -26.89 -10.34
C ARG A 122 -0.21 -28.14 -10.93
N GLN A 123 1.06 -28.44 -10.63
CA GLN A 123 1.68 -29.72 -11.03
C GLN A 123 0.95 -30.92 -10.42
N SER A 124 0.45 -30.79 -9.20
CA SER A 124 -0.31 -31.83 -8.50
C SER A 124 -1.82 -31.68 -8.67
N ARG A 125 -2.32 -30.44 -8.73
CA ARG A 125 -3.75 -30.12 -8.78
C ARG A 125 -4.03 -28.99 -9.80
N PRO A 126 -4.16 -29.32 -11.10
CA PRO A 126 -4.25 -28.33 -12.19
C PRO A 126 -5.43 -27.35 -12.09
N LEU A 127 -6.50 -27.74 -11.41
CA LEU A 127 -7.71 -26.92 -11.24
C LEU A 127 -7.52 -25.73 -10.26
N CYS A 128 -6.39 -25.65 -9.54
CA CYS A 128 -6.14 -24.56 -8.60
C CYS A 128 -6.13 -23.22 -9.33
N GLU A 129 -6.90 -22.28 -8.82
CA GLU A 129 -7.10 -20.94 -9.38
C GLU A 129 -7.76 -20.12 -8.27
N PRO A 130 -6.96 -19.45 -7.43
CA PRO A 130 -7.43 -18.39 -6.54
C PRO A 130 -8.21 -17.34 -7.33
N ASN A 131 -9.21 -16.74 -6.70
CA ASN A 131 -9.89 -15.58 -7.27
C ASN A 131 -8.93 -14.37 -7.36
N ASP A 132 -9.32 -13.35 -8.11
CA ASP A 132 -8.48 -12.18 -8.38
C ASP A 132 -8.13 -11.40 -7.11
N GLY A 133 -9.08 -11.24 -6.18
CA GLY A 133 -8.84 -10.58 -4.89
C GLY A 133 -7.81 -11.32 -4.01
N PHE A 134 -7.82 -12.65 -4.02
CA PHE A 134 -6.82 -13.47 -3.34
C PHE A 134 -5.46 -13.42 -4.03
N MET A 135 -5.41 -13.33 -5.37
CA MET A 135 -4.16 -13.12 -6.09
C MET A 135 -3.55 -11.75 -5.82
N GLU A 136 -4.37 -10.71 -5.68
CA GLU A 136 -3.92 -9.39 -5.22
C GLU A 136 -3.34 -9.49 -3.81
N GLN A 137 -4.07 -10.10 -2.87
CA GLN A 137 -3.60 -10.30 -1.49
C GLN A 137 -2.27 -11.04 -1.39
N LEU A 138 -2.05 -12.08 -2.22
CA LEU A 138 -0.76 -12.77 -2.30
C LEU A 138 0.35 -11.86 -2.85
N SER A 139 0.02 -10.98 -3.79
CA SER A 139 0.97 -10.00 -4.33
C SER A 139 1.35 -8.97 -3.28
N VAL A 140 0.37 -8.47 -2.50
CA VAL A 140 0.60 -7.59 -1.34
C VAL A 140 1.45 -8.29 -0.29
N TYR A 141 1.15 -9.55 0.06
CA TYR A 141 1.96 -10.34 1.00
C TYR A 141 3.42 -10.49 0.56
N HIS A 142 3.63 -10.76 -0.73
CA HIS A 142 4.95 -10.86 -1.33
C HIS A 142 5.69 -9.50 -1.34
N GLU A 143 5.00 -8.40 -1.65
CA GLU A 143 5.55 -7.03 -1.58
C GLU A 143 6.02 -6.67 -0.16
N MET A 144 5.29 -7.11 0.86
CA MET A 144 5.68 -6.94 2.26
C MET A 144 6.89 -7.78 2.69
N GLY A 145 7.39 -8.68 1.83
CA GLY A 145 8.46 -9.61 2.17
C GLY A 145 8.00 -10.78 3.03
N CYS A 146 6.71 -11.12 3.00
CA CYS A 146 6.10 -12.23 3.72
C CYS A 146 6.31 -12.20 5.26
N PRO A 147 5.91 -11.12 5.96
CA PRO A 147 6.19 -10.94 7.38
C PRO A 147 5.35 -11.86 8.28
N ASP A 148 5.85 -12.12 9.50
CA ASP A 148 5.12 -12.84 10.57
C ASP A 148 3.98 -12.04 11.20
N ASP A 149 3.98 -10.72 10.98
CA ASP A 149 2.92 -9.81 11.39
C ASP A 149 2.51 -8.94 10.20
N VAL A 150 1.29 -9.20 9.72
CA VAL A 150 0.72 -8.54 8.54
C VAL A 150 0.00 -7.25 8.93
N THR A 151 -0.71 -7.23 10.07
CA THR A 151 -1.66 -6.17 10.39
C THR A 151 -0.97 -4.87 10.80
N SER A 152 0.23 -4.95 11.37
CA SER A 152 1.05 -3.77 11.67
C SER A 152 1.82 -3.22 10.47
N HIS A 153 1.84 -3.93 9.34
CA HIS A 153 2.67 -3.56 8.19
C HIS A 153 2.07 -2.36 7.42
N PRO A 154 2.85 -1.32 7.08
CA PRO A 154 2.32 -0.12 6.40
C PRO A 154 1.65 -0.41 5.05
N VAL A 155 2.20 -1.35 4.27
CA VAL A 155 1.64 -1.75 2.97
C VAL A 155 0.27 -2.44 3.14
N TYR A 156 0.09 -3.27 4.18
CA TYR A 156 -1.20 -3.89 4.48
C TYR A 156 -2.25 -2.84 4.84
N ASN A 157 -1.90 -1.91 5.74
CA ASN A 157 -2.79 -0.82 6.14
C ASN A 157 -3.19 0.06 4.95
N ARG A 158 -2.27 0.32 4.02
CA ARG A 158 -2.56 1.05 2.79
C ARG A 158 -3.49 0.28 1.85
N TRP A 159 -3.28 -1.03 1.70
CA TRP A 159 -4.16 -1.90 0.91
C TRP A 159 -5.58 -1.94 1.49
N LEU A 160 -5.71 -2.13 2.81
CA LEU A 160 -6.99 -2.15 3.50
C LEU A 160 -7.73 -0.81 3.36
N TYR A 161 -7.01 0.30 3.55
CA TYR A 161 -7.54 1.65 3.33
C TYR A 161 -8.08 1.82 1.91
N ARG A 162 -7.31 1.44 0.88
CA ARG A 162 -7.74 1.58 -0.51
C ARG A 162 -9.05 0.84 -0.75
N ARG A 163 -9.14 -0.40 -0.29
CA ARG A 163 -10.34 -1.23 -0.44
C ARG A 163 -11.56 -0.61 0.22
N GLU A 164 -11.42 -0.12 1.45
CA GLU A 164 -12.55 0.49 2.15
C GLU A 164 -13.02 1.80 1.48
N VAL A 165 -12.09 2.58 0.92
CA VAL A 165 -12.43 3.75 0.10
C VAL A 165 -13.23 3.31 -1.13
N GLU A 166 -12.76 2.29 -1.86
CA GLU A 166 -13.41 1.78 -3.06
C GLU A 166 -14.83 1.27 -2.75
N GLU A 167 -15.01 0.50 -1.70
CA GLU A 167 -16.31 -0.02 -1.25
C GLU A 167 -17.26 1.12 -0.84
N SER A 168 -16.78 2.09 -0.07
CA SER A 168 -17.56 3.25 0.34
C SER A 168 -18.03 4.06 -0.87
N VAL A 169 -17.10 4.32 -1.80
CA VAL A 169 -17.35 5.08 -3.03
C VAL A 169 -18.31 4.34 -3.96
N ALA A 170 -18.22 3.01 -4.07
CA ALA A 170 -19.13 2.19 -4.85
C ALA A 170 -20.57 2.29 -4.33
N CYS A 171 -20.74 2.47 -3.02
CA CYS A 171 -22.03 2.73 -2.38
C CYS A 171 -22.47 4.21 -2.46
N GLY A 172 -21.72 5.08 -3.15
CA GLY A 172 -22.02 6.51 -3.22
C GLY A 172 -21.82 7.25 -1.89
N ARG A 173 -20.91 6.76 -1.03
CA ARG A 173 -20.58 7.35 0.27
C ARG A 173 -19.09 7.66 0.37
N ALA A 174 -18.75 8.63 1.22
CA ALA A 174 -17.36 8.82 1.61
C ALA A 174 -16.97 7.74 2.64
N PRO A 175 -15.69 7.35 2.70
CA PRO A 175 -15.18 6.46 3.75
C PRO A 175 -15.35 7.10 5.13
N VAL A 176 -15.43 6.27 6.17
CA VAL A 176 -15.43 6.73 7.56
C VAL A 176 -14.05 7.24 7.96
N MET A 177 -13.98 8.16 8.92
CA MET A 177 -12.70 8.77 9.29
C MET A 177 -11.67 7.76 9.81
N LYS A 178 -12.11 6.75 10.56
CA LYS A 178 -11.25 5.70 11.16
C LYS A 178 -10.55 4.83 10.12
N SER A 179 -11.04 4.79 8.90
CA SER A 179 -10.42 4.00 7.83
C SER A 179 -9.49 4.78 6.95
N VAL A 180 -9.50 6.11 7.04
CA VAL A 180 -8.58 6.93 6.27
C VAL A 180 -7.19 6.88 6.87
N LEU A 181 -6.26 6.30 6.12
CA LEU A 181 -4.85 6.29 6.47
C LEU A 181 -4.20 7.64 6.12
N PHE A 182 -3.89 8.48 7.11
CA PHE A 182 -3.12 9.70 6.89
C PHE A 182 -1.61 9.38 6.84
N GLU A 183 -0.97 9.61 5.69
CA GLU A 183 0.41 9.17 5.45
C GLU A 183 1.45 9.86 6.34
N ASP A 184 1.17 11.08 6.82
CA ASP A 184 2.03 11.82 7.74
C ASP A 184 1.96 11.34 9.19
N GLU A 185 1.00 10.48 9.53
CA GLU A 185 0.89 9.82 10.84
C GLU A 185 1.65 8.48 10.91
N GLN A 186 2.05 7.94 9.75
CA GLN A 186 2.78 6.68 9.68
C GLN A 186 4.23 6.84 10.15
N PRO A 187 4.80 5.84 10.85
CA PRO A 187 6.21 5.85 11.19
C PRO A 187 7.02 5.90 9.91
N GLN A 188 7.75 7.01 9.72
CA GLN A 188 8.67 7.14 8.60
C GLN A 188 9.76 6.08 8.78
N GLY A 189 9.67 4.98 8.03
CA GLY A 189 10.79 4.06 7.86
C GLY A 189 12.01 4.86 7.43
N THR A 190 13.21 4.36 7.73
CA THR A 190 14.48 4.91 7.24
C THR A 190 14.49 4.92 5.71
N GLN A 191 13.82 5.89 5.10
CA GLN A 191 13.90 6.14 3.67
C GLN A 191 15.30 6.67 3.42
N GLU A 192 16.02 6.02 2.51
CA GLU A 192 17.25 6.54 1.92
C GLU A 192 17.00 8.00 1.56
N SER A 193 17.77 8.89 2.18
CA SER A 193 17.61 10.32 2.02
C SER A 193 17.78 10.65 0.54
N THR A 194 16.68 10.86 -0.18
CA THR A 194 16.74 11.40 -1.51
C THR A 194 17.35 12.80 -1.39
N ASP A 195 18.43 13.05 -2.15
CA ASP A 195 19.17 14.32 -2.14
C ASP A 195 18.31 15.54 -2.50
N ARG A 196 17.07 15.32 -2.97
CA ARG A 196 16.13 16.35 -3.43
C ARG A 196 14.75 16.15 -2.81
N THR A 197 14.29 17.14 -2.04
CA THR A 197 12.94 17.18 -1.50
C THR A 197 12.19 18.38 -2.09
N THR A 198 11.09 18.12 -2.76
CA THR A 198 10.15 19.11 -3.27
C THR A 198 9.20 19.49 -2.15
N GLU A 199 9.11 20.77 -1.85
CA GLU A 199 8.17 21.34 -0.89
C GLU A 199 7.05 22.08 -1.63
N ILE A 200 5.80 21.79 -1.28
CA ILE A 200 4.62 22.48 -1.80
C ILE A 200 4.11 23.41 -0.72
N LYS A 201 3.99 24.71 -1.04
CA LYS A 201 3.61 25.77 -0.09
C LYS A 201 2.35 26.48 -0.55
N CYS A 202 1.54 26.93 0.40
CA CYS A 202 0.40 27.80 0.10
C CYS A 202 0.87 29.12 -0.51
N ARG A 203 0.32 29.53 -1.66
CA ARG A 203 0.74 30.78 -2.33
C ARG A 203 0.43 32.05 -1.53
N LYS A 204 -0.58 32.02 -0.65
CA LYS A 204 -1.03 33.18 0.14
C LYS A 204 -0.20 33.39 1.42
N CYS A 205 0.12 32.32 2.17
CA CYS A 205 0.80 32.42 3.46
C CYS A 205 2.15 31.67 3.54
N ARG A 206 2.58 31.03 2.45
CA ARG A 206 3.82 30.24 2.34
C ARG A 206 3.95 29.05 3.31
N ARG A 207 2.89 28.70 4.03
CA ARG A 207 2.82 27.47 4.87
C ARG A 207 3.04 26.24 4.00
N ILE A 208 3.91 25.32 4.44
CA ILE A 208 4.14 24.03 3.78
C ILE A 208 2.89 23.17 3.92
N LEU A 209 2.43 22.61 2.80
CA LEU A 209 1.26 21.74 2.68
C LEU A 209 1.65 20.28 2.48
N ALA A 210 2.71 20.01 1.70
CA ALA A 210 3.18 18.66 1.43
C ALA A 210 4.64 18.65 0.98
N THR A 211 5.26 17.48 1.02
CA THR A 211 6.62 17.19 0.54
C THR A 211 6.61 16.00 -0.41
N THR A 212 7.69 15.79 -1.18
CA THR A 212 7.85 14.68 -2.14
C THR A 212 7.31 13.31 -1.69
N PRO A 213 7.57 12.79 -0.47
CA PRO A 213 7.08 11.46 -0.08
C PRO A 213 5.54 11.34 -0.08
N PHE A 214 4.82 12.46 -0.02
CA PHE A 214 3.36 12.49 0.03
C PHE A 214 2.72 12.84 -1.32
N ILE A 215 3.51 13.01 -2.39
CA ILE A 215 3.01 13.30 -3.72
C ILE A 215 2.64 11.99 -4.41
N THR A 216 1.38 11.87 -4.83
CA THR A 216 0.91 10.73 -5.60
C THR A 216 1.38 10.88 -7.06
N PRO A 217 2.22 9.95 -7.57
CA PRO A 217 2.65 9.99 -8.96
C PRO A 217 1.45 9.71 -9.88
N HIS A 218 1.37 10.47 -10.96
CA HIS A 218 0.41 10.29 -12.04
C HIS A 218 1.03 10.86 -13.32
N GLY A 219 0.58 10.38 -14.46
CA GLY A 219 1.07 10.73 -15.77
C GLY A 219 0.96 9.52 -16.69
N PRO A 220 0.83 9.76 -18.00
CA PRO A 220 0.59 8.69 -18.96
C PRO A 220 1.59 7.56 -18.76
N GLU A 221 1.08 6.33 -18.64
CA GLU A 221 1.91 5.14 -18.71
C GLU A 221 2.86 5.23 -19.90
N LYS A 222 4.07 4.66 -19.75
CA LYS A 222 5.30 4.86 -20.54
C LYS A 222 5.21 4.84 -22.09
N ASN A 223 4.03 4.69 -22.69
CA ASN A 223 3.75 4.71 -24.12
C ASN A 223 3.00 5.94 -24.67
N SER A 224 2.65 6.95 -23.87
CA SER A 224 1.98 8.16 -24.39
C SER A 224 2.94 9.36 -24.52
N LYS A 225 3.09 9.85 -25.75
CA LYS A 225 3.95 10.98 -26.16
C LYS A 225 3.35 12.35 -25.82
N SER A 226 2.65 12.50 -24.69
CA SER A 226 2.15 13.79 -24.23
C SER A 226 2.67 14.10 -22.83
N SER A 227 3.84 14.73 -22.79
CA SER A 227 4.35 15.45 -21.60
C SER A 227 3.53 16.74 -21.42
N THR A 228 2.24 16.62 -21.12
CA THR A 228 1.42 17.77 -20.71
C THR A 228 1.69 18.07 -19.23
N ASP A 229 2.13 19.29 -18.94
CA ASP A 229 2.33 19.73 -17.56
C ASP A 229 0.99 19.74 -16.81
N CYS A 230 0.84 18.87 -15.81
CA CYS A 230 -0.44 18.68 -15.11
C CYS A 230 -0.84 19.96 -14.36
N ALA A 231 -2.10 20.40 -14.47
CA ALA A 231 -2.58 21.59 -13.74
C ALA A 231 -2.69 21.38 -12.22
N HIS A 232 -2.70 20.12 -11.79
CA HIS A 232 -2.92 19.70 -10.43
C HIS A 232 -1.78 18.82 -9.93
N ILE A 233 -1.49 18.92 -8.63
CA ILE A 233 -0.61 18.00 -7.91
C ILE A 233 -1.51 17.15 -7.04
N PHE A 234 -1.41 15.83 -7.16
CA PHE A 234 -2.15 14.90 -6.33
C PHE A 234 -1.30 14.49 -5.13
N LEU A 235 -1.96 14.36 -3.99
CA LEU A 235 -1.34 13.99 -2.73
C LEU A 235 -2.03 12.75 -2.18
N HIS A 236 -1.30 12.03 -1.35
CA HIS A 236 -1.91 11.16 -0.36
C HIS A 236 -2.71 12.00 0.66
N PRO A 237 -3.72 11.41 1.34
CA PRO A 237 -4.40 12.09 2.44
C PRO A 237 -3.40 12.45 3.55
N LEU A 238 -3.44 13.72 3.99
CA LEU A 238 -2.60 14.25 5.05
C LEU A 238 -3.44 14.77 6.21
N THR A 239 -2.92 14.72 7.44
CA THR A 239 -3.66 15.07 8.67
C THR A 239 -4.29 16.46 8.57
N TRP A 240 -3.61 17.42 7.95
CA TRP A 240 -4.14 18.78 7.80
C TRP A 240 -5.41 18.87 6.93
N MET A 241 -5.67 17.88 6.07
CA MET A 241 -6.88 17.81 5.25
C MET A 241 -8.09 17.32 6.03
N ARG A 242 -7.89 16.71 7.21
CA ARG A 242 -8.92 16.04 8.02
C ARG A 242 -10.17 16.89 8.24
N SER A 243 -10.03 18.17 8.58
CA SER A 243 -11.18 19.08 8.77
C SER A 243 -11.96 19.38 7.48
N SER A 244 -11.32 19.28 6.31
CA SER A 244 -11.99 19.42 5.01
C SER A 244 -12.69 18.12 4.59
N LEU A 245 -12.09 16.98 4.91
CA LEU A 245 -12.64 15.64 4.59
C LEU A 245 -13.78 15.25 5.53
N PHE A 246 -13.67 15.64 6.81
CA PHE A 246 -14.56 15.28 7.91
C PHE A 246 -14.95 16.52 8.71
N PRO A 247 -15.74 17.46 8.14
CA PRO A 247 -16.03 18.76 8.75
C PRO A 247 -16.84 18.66 10.06
N ASN A 248 -17.64 17.61 10.21
CA ASN A 248 -18.51 17.44 11.38
C ASN A 248 -17.81 16.71 12.54
N GLY A 249 -16.58 16.23 12.37
CA GLY A 249 -15.91 15.36 13.32
C GLY A 249 -16.64 14.03 13.48
N ALA A 250 -15.92 12.92 13.52
CA ALA A 250 -16.46 11.74 14.18
C ALA A 250 -16.44 12.07 15.67
N SER A 251 -17.56 12.52 16.24
CA SER A 251 -17.72 12.43 17.69
C SER A 251 -17.67 10.95 18.03
N ASP A 252 -16.71 10.54 18.87
CA ASP A 252 -16.53 9.17 19.36
C ASP A 252 -17.71 8.67 20.22
N GLU A 253 -18.80 9.43 20.29
CA GLU A 253 -20.03 9.07 20.97
C GLU A 253 -20.99 8.48 19.92
N GLU A 254 -20.95 7.15 19.80
CA GLU A 254 -22.06 6.35 19.28
C GLU A 254 -23.27 6.54 20.22
N GLU A 255 -23.93 7.70 20.17
CA GLU A 255 -25.29 7.78 20.70
C GLU A 255 -26.20 6.99 19.74
N GLU A 256 -26.54 5.76 20.15
CA GLU A 256 -27.64 4.98 19.60
C GLU A 256 -28.93 5.79 19.70
N SER A 257 -29.19 6.63 18.71
CA SER A 257 -30.50 7.26 18.55
C SER A 257 -31.52 6.16 18.25
N PRO A 258 -32.61 6.02 19.04
CA PRO A 258 -33.69 5.06 18.77
C PRO A 258 -34.43 5.34 17.44
N TYR A 259 -34.15 6.49 16.81
CA TYR A 259 -34.67 6.93 15.52
C TYR A 259 -33.55 7.27 14.51
N GLY A 260 -32.47 6.50 14.49
CA GLY A 260 -31.61 6.34 13.31
C GLY A 260 -31.12 7.62 12.63
N SER A 261 -30.81 8.67 13.40
CA SER A 261 -30.14 9.85 12.86
C SER A 261 -28.70 9.45 12.56
N ARG A 262 -28.46 9.06 11.29
CA ARG A 262 -27.15 8.68 10.75
C ARG A 262 -26.14 9.79 11.09
N PRO A 263 -24.89 9.45 11.45
CA PRO A 263 -23.80 10.42 11.32
C PRO A 263 -23.90 11.03 9.93
N GLU A 264 -23.92 12.36 9.82
CA GLU A 264 -23.95 13.00 8.50
C GLU A 264 -22.77 12.45 7.69
N ASP A 265 -23.08 11.64 6.66
CA ASP A 265 -22.07 10.99 5.84
C ASP A 265 -21.09 12.06 5.36
N ALA A 266 -19.78 11.78 5.50
CA ALA A 266 -18.77 12.73 5.07
C ALA A 266 -18.95 13.10 3.58
N PRO A 267 -18.62 14.34 3.18
CA PRO A 267 -18.83 14.77 1.81
C PRO A 267 -18.00 13.92 0.83
N LEU A 268 -18.64 13.44 -0.25
CA LEU A 268 -17.98 12.71 -1.34
C LEU A 268 -16.90 13.53 -2.07
N SER A 269 -17.07 14.85 -2.11
CA SER A 269 -16.12 15.79 -2.70
C SER A 269 -16.23 17.15 -2.04
N GLY A 270 -15.16 17.94 -2.11
CA GLY A 270 -15.13 19.25 -1.47
C GLY A 270 -13.87 20.04 -1.75
N ARG A 271 -13.68 21.12 -0.98
CA ARG A 271 -12.57 22.06 -1.11
C ARG A 271 -11.51 21.75 -0.06
N LEU A 272 -10.25 21.81 -0.46
CA LEU A 272 -9.11 21.78 0.47
C LEU A 272 -8.71 23.20 0.80
N THR A 273 -8.76 23.56 2.09
CA THR A 273 -8.37 24.87 2.60
C THR A 273 -7.01 24.81 3.30
N CYS A 274 -6.25 25.90 3.23
CA CYS A 274 -4.98 25.99 3.92
C CYS A 274 -5.18 25.82 5.44
N PRO A 275 -4.39 24.97 6.12
CA PRO A 275 -4.56 24.70 7.55
C PRO A 275 -4.18 25.87 8.46
N ASN A 276 -3.57 26.93 7.89
CA ASN A 276 -3.41 28.18 8.62
C ASN A 276 -4.78 28.85 8.78
N THR A 277 -5.29 28.88 10.01
CA THR A 277 -6.61 29.40 10.40
C THR A 277 -6.81 30.87 10.00
N VAL A 278 -5.74 31.67 9.97
CA VAL A 278 -5.78 33.07 9.50
C VAL A 278 -5.84 33.15 7.97
N CYS A 279 -5.25 32.18 7.28
CA CYS A 279 -5.16 32.19 5.83
C CYS A 279 -6.48 31.79 5.16
N GLY A 280 -7.03 30.64 5.57
CA GLY A 280 -8.27 30.03 5.06
C GLY A 280 -8.33 29.83 3.54
N PHE A 281 -7.22 30.00 2.83
CA PHE A 281 -7.21 30.06 1.37
C PHE A 281 -7.53 28.69 0.78
N ASN A 282 -8.43 28.64 -0.20
CA ASN A 282 -8.70 27.42 -0.94
C ASN A 282 -7.47 27.07 -1.81
N VAL A 283 -6.76 26.01 -1.46
CA VAL A 283 -5.55 25.54 -2.13
C VAL A 283 -5.84 24.43 -3.16
N GLY A 284 -7.01 23.79 -3.07
CA GLY A 284 -7.31 22.61 -3.86
C GLY A 284 -8.73 22.05 -3.67
N LYS A 285 -8.92 20.82 -4.12
CA LYS A 285 -10.18 20.07 -4.00
C LYS A 285 -9.89 18.59 -3.72
N PHE A 286 -10.84 17.92 -3.09
CA PHE A 286 -10.82 16.47 -2.94
C PHE A 286 -12.06 15.85 -3.59
N ALA A 287 -11.94 14.61 -4.04
CA ALA A 287 -13.04 13.77 -4.47
C ALA A 287 -12.70 12.30 -4.20
N TRP A 288 -13.51 11.63 -3.38
CA TRP A 288 -13.35 10.22 -3.04
C TRP A 288 -13.55 9.31 -4.26
N GLN A 289 -14.49 9.68 -5.14
CA GLN A 289 -14.74 9.05 -6.44
C GLN A 289 -13.59 9.24 -7.46
N GLY A 290 -12.61 10.06 -7.11
CA GLY A 290 -11.51 10.43 -7.97
C GLY A 290 -11.84 11.52 -8.97
N THR A 291 -10.82 11.91 -9.73
CA THR A 291 -10.93 12.90 -10.81
C THR A 291 -9.94 12.60 -11.93
N GLN A 292 -10.31 12.89 -13.17
CA GLN A 292 -9.36 12.88 -14.29
C GLN A 292 -8.40 14.07 -14.20
N CYS A 293 -7.10 13.79 -14.33
CA CYS A 293 -6.09 14.81 -14.52
C CYS A 293 -6.08 15.30 -15.97
N SER A 294 -5.53 16.51 -16.19
CA SER A 294 -5.28 17.06 -17.54
C SER A 294 -4.31 16.23 -18.39
N CYS A 295 -3.56 15.30 -17.79
CA CYS A 295 -2.74 14.34 -18.52
C CYS A 295 -3.50 13.10 -19.01
N GLY A 296 -4.77 12.94 -18.64
CA GLY A 296 -5.62 11.80 -19.01
C GLY A 296 -5.79 10.76 -17.91
N ASP A 297 -4.85 10.70 -16.95
CA ASP A 297 -4.86 9.74 -15.84
C ASP A 297 -6.03 9.96 -14.89
N TRP A 298 -6.64 8.86 -14.45
CA TRP A 298 -7.66 8.85 -13.42
C TRP A 298 -7.02 8.60 -12.06
N VAL A 299 -7.20 9.52 -11.11
CA VAL A 299 -6.65 9.39 -9.75
C VAL A 299 -7.79 9.14 -8.77
N VAL A 300 -7.74 8.04 -8.02
CA VAL A 300 -8.74 7.64 -7.01
C VAL A 300 -8.05 7.14 -5.74
N PRO A 301 -8.43 7.64 -4.55
CA PRO A 301 -9.14 8.90 -4.33
C PRO A 301 -8.30 10.10 -4.78
N ALA A 302 -8.94 11.21 -5.14
CA ALA A 302 -8.24 12.40 -5.64
C ALA A 302 -8.15 13.49 -4.56
N PHE A 303 -6.94 13.76 -4.04
CA PHE A 303 -6.64 14.95 -3.23
C PHE A 303 -5.73 15.88 -4.01
N SER A 304 -6.31 16.90 -4.65
CA SER A 304 -5.62 17.71 -5.65
C SER A 304 -5.36 19.14 -5.18
N LEU A 305 -4.11 19.59 -5.28
CA LEU A 305 -3.71 20.99 -5.12
C LEU A 305 -3.62 21.65 -6.49
N ALA A 306 -4.21 22.84 -6.63
CA ALA A 306 -4.13 23.58 -7.88
C ALA A 306 -2.77 24.28 -8.00
N LYS A 307 -1.96 23.98 -9.03
CA LYS A 307 -0.64 24.60 -9.22
C LYS A 307 -0.69 26.14 -9.22
N ALA A 308 -1.76 26.73 -9.74
CA ALA A 308 -1.95 28.18 -9.70
C ALA A 308 -2.10 28.78 -8.29
N ARG A 309 -2.38 27.95 -7.27
CA ARG A 309 -2.68 28.34 -5.88
C ARG A 309 -1.61 27.91 -4.87
N VAL A 310 -0.55 27.25 -5.33
CA VAL A 310 0.58 26.79 -4.52
C VAL A 310 1.90 27.19 -5.16
N ASP A 311 2.94 27.29 -4.35
CA ASP A 311 4.32 27.45 -4.80
C ASP A 311 5.05 26.13 -4.61
N ILE A 312 5.86 25.75 -5.61
CA ILE A 312 6.67 24.53 -5.58
C ILE A 312 8.13 24.96 -5.47
N SER A 313 8.86 24.41 -4.51
CA SER A 313 10.29 24.68 -4.34
C SER A 313 11.05 23.40 -4.07
N ASP A 314 12.09 23.13 -4.85
CA ASP A 314 13.00 22.01 -4.62
C ASP A 314 14.11 22.42 -3.65
N ARG A 315 14.32 21.61 -2.61
CA ARG A 315 15.46 21.69 -1.70
C ARG A 315 16.43 20.56 -2.00
N VAL A 316 17.69 20.92 -2.18
CA VAL A 316 18.80 19.96 -2.24
C VAL A 316 19.36 19.81 -0.84
N ASN A 317 19.30 18.60 -0.28
CA ASN A 317 19.91 18.29 1.00
C ASN A 317 21.42 18.13 0.80
N LEU A 318 22.15 19.24 0.82
CA LEU A 318 23.61 19.19 0.91
C LEU A 318 23.99 18.65 2.30
N LEU A 319 24.28 17.36 2.39
CA LEU A 319 24.92 16.76 3.56
C LEU A 319 26.15 17.60 3.93
N ARG A 320 26.14 18.19 5.14
CA ARG A 320 27.36 18.71 5.80
C ARG A 320 28.26 17.52 6.16
N GLY A 321 28.94 16.98 5.16
CA GLY A 321 30.10 16.11 5.35
C GLY A 321 31.30 16.95 5.78
N ALA A 322 32.00 16.49 6.82
CA ALA A 322 33.16 17.12 7.41
C ALA A 322 34.25 17.49 6.38
N GLY A 323 34.83 18.69 6.51
CA GLY A 323 36.19 18.99 6.03
C GLY A 323 36.38 19.15 4.52
N GLY A 324 35.81 20.19 3.90
CA GLY A 324 36.18 20.60 2.54
C GLY A 324 35.96 22.09 2.33
N ARG A 325 37.01 22.82 1.93
CA ARG A 325 36.95 24.26 1.63
C ARG A 325 35.88 24.53 0.56
N LEU A 326 34.99 25.48 0.85
CA LEU A 326 34.03 26.04 -0.12
C LEU A 326 34.78 26.54 -1.38
N PRO A 327 34.35 26.21 -2.60
CA PRO A 327 34.75 26.97 -3.78
C PRO A 327 34.08 28.34 -3.71
N GLN A 328 34.88 29.41 -3.65
CA GLN A 328 34.40 30.76 -3.93
C GLN A 328 33.95 30.83 -5.39
N ALA A 329 32.64 30.79 -5.63
CA ALA A 329 32.08 31.16 -6.92
C ALA A 329 30.72 31.85 -6.76
N ALA A 330 30.77 33.18 -6.85
CA ALA A 330 29.77 34.07 -7.44
C ALA A 330 28.37 34.17 -6.81
N PHE A 331 28.28 34.75 -5.61
CA PHE A 331 27.13 35.61 -5.29
C PHE A 331 27.29 36.93 -6.05
N GLY A 332 26.66 37.04 -7.22
CA GLY A 332 26.62 38.26 -8.03
C GLY A 332 25.78 39.35 -7.37
N ILE A 333 26.33 40.04 -6.37
CA ILE A 333 25.81 41.32 -5.90
C ILE A 333 26.30 42.38 -6.88
N ARG A 334 25.39 42.93 -7.71
CA ARG A 334 25.71 44.08 -8.57
C ARG A 334 25.93 45.32 -7.69
N LEU A 335 27.17 45.79 -7.63
CA LEU A 335 27.51 47.09 -7.04
C LEU A 335 27.08 48.23 -7.99
N PRO A 336 26.57 49.36 -7.45
CA PRO A 336 26.14 50.51 -8.24
C PRO A 336 27.32 51.22 -8.95
N PRO A 337 27.05 51.97 -10.04
CA PRO A 337 28.08 52.56 -10.88
C PRO A 337 28.71 53.75 -10.16
N GLY A 338 29.95 53.60 -9.69
CA GLY A 338 30.70 54.68 -9.02
C GLY A 338 31.95 54.23 -8.27
N MET A 339 32.12 52.92 -8.02
CA MET A 339 33.26 52.38 -7.25
C MET A 339 34.11 51.38 -8.04
N ARG A 340 34.49 51.70 -9.29
CA ARG A 340 35.56 50.96 -10.00
C ARG A 340 36.86 51.75 -9.90
N SER A 341 37.80 51.27 -9.09
CA SER A 341 39.16 51.78 -9.01
C SER A 341 39.99 51.27 -10.20
N ASN A 342 40.59 52.20 -10.96
CA ASN A 342 41.61 51.93 -11.97
C ASN A 342 42.93 51.50 -11.29
N ASN A 343 43.55 50.44 -11.81
CA ASN A 343 44.99 50.07 -11.74
C ASN A 343 45.17 49.05 -12.89
N VAL A 344 45.86 49.29 -14.00
CA VAL A 344 47.30 49.58 -14.22
C VAL A 344 48.23 48.58 -13.53
N ASP A 345 48.78 47.66 -14.32
CA ASP A 345 50.20 47.27 -14.42
C ASP A 345 50.31 45.99 -15.28
N GLU A 346 50.97 46.03 -16.43
CA GLU A 346 52.40 45.72 -16.61
C GLU A 346 52.82 44.38 -15.99
N THR A 347 53.02 43.37 -16.84
CA THR A 347 54.23 42.53 -16.82
C THR A 347 54.34 41.76 -18.13
N GLY A 348 55.45 41.97 -18.81
CA GLY A 348 55.75 41.40 -20.12
C GLY A 348 56.19 39.94 -20.06
N ASN A 349 56.17 39.32 -21.24
CA ASN A 349 57.14 38.29 -21.57
C ASN A 349 57.38 38.28 -23.09
N GLY A 350 58.62 38.57 -23.49
CA GLY A 350 59.04 38.59 -24.89
C GLY A 350 59.56 37.24 -25.39
N ARG A 351 59.48 37.07 -26.71
CA ARG A 351 60.21 36.19 -27.67
C ARG A 351 59.21 35.91 -28.82
N GLY A 352 59.44 36.16 -30.11
CA GLY A 352 60.62 36.47 -30.91
C GLY A 352 60.55 35.65 -32.21
N ASN A 353 60.68 36.31 -33.37
CA ASN A 353 60.86 35.76 -34.75
C ASN A 353 59.62 35.05 -35.34
N LEU A 354 59.20 35.26 -36.59
CA LEU A 354 59.81 35.77 -37.83
C LEU A 354 58.73 36.51 -38.64
#